data_AF-A0A8B7E525-F1
#
_entry.id   AF-A0A8B7E525-F1
#
_cell.length_a   1.000
_cell.length_b   1.000
_cell.length_c   1.000
_cell.angle_alpha   90.00
_cell.angle_beta   90.00
_cell.angle_gamma   90.00
#
_symmetry.space_group_name_H-M   'P 1'
#
loop_
_entity.id
_entity.type
_entity.pdbx_description
1 polymer ?
#
loop_
_entity_poly.entity_id
_entity_poly.type
_entity_poly.pdbx_seq_one_letter_code
_entity_poly.pdbx_strand_id
1 'polypeptide(L)'
;MMIGDAILGEMSSPFPILHMKPCINLVHEKTKYVCPLYKTTQRAGVLSTTGHSTNFVIAVYLPTDKKQDYWISKATALLCQLNE
;
A
#
# COMPACT_ATOMS: atom_id res chain seq x y z
N MET A 1 -4.84 -14.60 -1.82
CA MET A 1 -3.62 -13.91 -2.27
C MET A 1 -2.78 -13.61 -1.04
N MET A 2 -1.45 -13.70 -1.14
CA MET A 2 -0.47 -13.33 -0.10
C MET A 2 0.62 -12.50 -0.77
N ILE A 3 1.11 -11.45 -0.11
CA ILE A 3 2.20 -10.64 -0.68
C ILE A 3 3.51 -11.43 -0.66
N GLY A 4 4.30 -11.26 -1.72
CA GLY A 4 5.60 -11.89 -1.89
C GLY A 4 6.68 -10.87 -2.24
N ASP A 5 7.93 -11.31 -2.21
CA ASP A 5 9.05 -10.49 -2.67
C ASP A 5 8.99 -10.22 -4.18
N ALA A 6 9.63 -9.12 -4.59
CA ALA A 6 9.75 -8.76 -5.98
C ALA A 6 10.55 -9.81 -6.76
N ILE A 7 10.12 -10.08 -7.98
CA ILE A 7 10.86 -10.92 -8.92
C ILE A 7 12.06 -10.12 -9.44
N LEU A 8 13.21 -10.76 -9.59
CA LEU A 8 14.42 -10.11 -10.06
C LEU A 8 14.20 -9.49 -11.46
N GLY A 9 14.48 -8.19 -11.57
CA GLY A 9 14.29 -7.43 -12.81
C GLY A 9 12.87 -6.89 -13.03
N GLU A 10 11.93 -7.22 -12.15
CA GLU A 10 10.56 -6.67 -12.19
C GLU A 10 10.43 -5.53 -11.18
N MET A 11 10.28 -4.30 -11.69
CA MET A 11 10.18 -3.09 -10.85
C MET A 11 8.82 -2.93 -10.18
N SER A 12 7.75 -3.40 -10.83
CA SER A 12 6.38 -3.33 -10.35
C SER A 12 5.55 -4.43 -10.98
N SER A 13 4.76 -5.13 -10.18
CA SER A 13 3.83 -6.15 -10.65
C SER A 13 2.37 -5.62 -10.59
N PRO A 14 1.49 -6.06 -11.49
CA PRO A 14 0.08 -5.69 -11.45
C PRO A 14 -0.58 -6.27 -10.20
N PHE A 15 -1.30 -5.42 -9.46
CA PHE A 15 -2.10 -5.86 -8.32
C PHE A 15 -3.51 -6.26 -8.80
N PRO A 16 -4.12 -7.34 -8.26
CA PRO A 16 -5.49 -7.69 -8.59
C PRO A 16 -6.48 -6.58 -8.24
N ILE A 17 -7.66 -6.66 -8.84
CA ILE A 17 -8.75 -5.73 -8.54
C ILE A 17 -9.10 -5.82 -7.05
N LEU A 18 -9.04 -4.67 -6.38
CA LEU A 18 -9.40 -4.53 -4.98
C LEU A 18 -10.85 -4.03 -4.85
N HIS A 19 -11.71 -4.82 -4.23
CA HIS A 19 -13.06 -4.38 -3.86
C HIS A 19 -13.04 -3.75 -2.46
N MET A 20 -13.22 -2.42 -2.41
CA MET A 20 -13.33 -1.66 -1.16
C MET A 20 -14.79 -1.66 -0.68
N LYS A 21 -15.08 -2.39 0.40
CA LYS A 21 -16.41 -2.37 1.03
C LYS A 21 -16.41 -1.40 2.22
N PRO A 22 -17.24 -0.35 2.22
CA PRO A 22 -17.38 0.53 3.38
C PRO A 22 -17.80 -0.26 4.62
N CYS A 23 -17.13 -0.01 5.74
CA CYS A 23 -17.43 -0.63 7.03
C CYS A 23 -17.11 0.35 8.17
N ILE A 24 -17.90 0.26 9.24
CA ILE A 24 -17.70 1.04 10.47
C ILE A 24 -17.02 0.10 11.47
N ASN A 25 -16.12 0.62 12.30
CA ASN A 25 -15.42 -0.14 13.35
C ASN A 25 -14.62 -1.34 12.83
N LEU A 26 -13.89 -1.16 11.71
CA LEU A 26 -13.01 -2.19 11.18
C LEU A 26 -11.95 -2.59 12.22
N VAL A 27 -11.98 -3.84 12.68
CA VAL A 27 -10.96 -4.40 13.56
C VAL A 27 -9.78 -4.87 12.72
N HIS A 28 -8.58 -4.35 13.01
CA HIS A 28 -7.38 -4.69 12.27
C HIS A 28 -6.69 -5.91 12.89
N GLU A 29 -6.44 -6.93 12.07
CA GLU A 29 -5.61 -8.06 12.45
C GLU A 29 -4.14 -7.64 12.44
N LYS A 30 -3.41 -7.88 13.55
CA LYS A 30 -1.97 -7.58 13.68
C LYS A 30 -1.09 -8.37 12.69
N THR A 31 -1.63 -9.42 12.09
CA THR A 31 -0.95 -10.31 11.14
C THR A 31 -0.91 -9.75 9.72
N LYS A 32 -1.63 -8.66 9.42
CA LYS A 32 -1.65 -8.03 8.10
C LYS A 32 -0.60 -6.92 8.01
N TYR A 33 -0.02 -6.77 6.82
CA TYR A 33 0.81 -5.61 6.50
C TYR A 33 -0.07 -4.41 6.17
N VAL A 34 0.18 -3.29 6.84
CA VAL A 34 -0.50 -2.01 6.58
C VAL A 34 0.20 -1.33 5.40
N CYS A 35 -0.16 -1.75 4.19
CA CYS A 35 0.47 -1.28 2.97
C CYS A 35 -0.09 0.09 2.55
N PRO A 36 0.74 1.13 2.37
CA PRO A 36 0.26 2.41 1.89
C PRO A 36 -0.07 2.37 0.39
N LEU A 37 -1.23 2.88 0.00
CA LEU A 37 -1.62 3.13 -1.39
C LEU A 37 -1.35 4.59 -1.74
N TYR A 38 -0.57 4.82 -2.80
CA TYR A 38 -0.30 6.14 -3.35
C TYR A 38 -0.87 6.29 -4.75
N LYS A 39 -1.07 7.54 -5.19
CA LYS A 39 -1.44 7.83 -6.57
C LYS A 39 -0.28 7.50 -7.51
N THR A 40 0.90 8.08 -7.28
CA THR A 40 2.09 7.94 -8.16
C THR A 40 3.28 7.28 -7.47
N THR A 41 4.22 6.77 -8.28
CA THR A 41 5.52 6.21 -7.86
C THR A 41 6.40 7.18 -7.08
N GLN A 42 6.25 8.48 -7.30
CA GLN A 42 7.06 9.50 -6.63
C GLN A 42 6.82 9.49 -5.11
N ARG A 43 5.61 9.12 -4.67
CA ARG A 43 5.19 9.08 -3.26
C ARG A 43 5.41 10.40 -2.49
N ALA A 44 5.65 11.47 -3.23
CA ALA A 44 5.78 12.83 -2.75
C ALA A 44 4.49 13.59 -3.06
N GLY A 45 4.09 14.47 -2.17
CA GLY A 45 2.93 15.33 -2.32
C GLY A 45 3.02 16.48 -1.33
N VAL A 46 2.16 17.48 -1.51
CA VAL A 46 1.98 18.54 -0.50
C VAL A 46 0.96 18.07 0.54
N LEU A 47 0.94 18.71 1.70
CA LEU A 47 -0.13 18.47 2.66
C LEU A 47 -1.42 19.14 2.18
N SER A 48 -2.53 18.43 2.27
CA SER A 48 -3.87 18.99 2.07
C SER A 48 -4.24 19.92 3.24
N THR A 49 -5.37 20.61 3.12
CA THR A 49 -5.99 21.37 4.23
C THR A 49 -6.33 20.49 5.43
N THR A 50 -6.44 19.17 5.25
CA THR A 50 -6.65 18.18 6.31
C THR A 50 -5.36 17.55 6.83
N GLY A 51 -4.19 18.00 6.37
CA GLY A 51 -2.88 17.51 6.81
C GLY A 51 -2.45 16.16 6.22
N HIS A 52 -3.22 15.60 5.28
CA HIS A 52 -2.84 14.39 4.56
C HIS A 52 -2.07 14.71 3.29
N SER A 53 -1.10 13.87 2.94
CA SER A 53 -0.39 14.02 1.66
C SER A 53 -1.37 13.93 0.50
N THR A 54 -1.26 14.85 -0.46
CA THR A 54 -2.04 14.81 -1.69
C THR A 54 -1.77 13.55 -2.51
N ASN A 55 -0.68 12.83 -2.26
CA ASN A 55 -0.34 11.57 -2.94
C ASN A 55 -0.80 10.32 -2.17
N PHE A 56 -1.01 10.41 -0.86
CA PHE A 56 -1.50 9.29 -0.06
C PHE A 56 -3.00 9.11 -0.26
N VAL A 57 -3.44 7.88 -0.54
CA VAL A 57 -4.86 7.55 -0.73
C VAL A 57 -5.42 6.93 0.54
N ILE A 58 -4.93 5.75 0.92
CA ILE A 58 -5.38 4.98 2.09
C ILE A 58 -4.37 3.88 2.44
N ALA A 59 -4.48 3.32 3.64
CA ALA A 59 -3.81 2.08 4.00
C ALA A 59 -4.64 0.84 3.60
N VAL A 60 -3.99 -0.14 2.97
CA VAL A 60 -4.59 -1.41 2.55
C VAL A 60 -3.97 -2.55 3.37
N TYR A 61 -4.83 -3.37 4.00
CA TYR A 61 -4.40 -4.46 4.86
C TYR A 61 -4.12 -5.73 4.05
N LEU A 62 -2.86 -5.98 3.75
CA LEU A 62 -2.44 -7.10 2.92
C LEU A 62 -2.05 -8.32 3.76
N PRO A 63 -2.53 -9.53 3.42
CA PRO A 63 -2.13 -10.76 4.08
C PRO A 63 -0.66 -11.07 3.83
N THR A 64 0.07 -11.43 4.89
CA THR A 64 1.50 -11.71 4.85
C THR A 64 1.92 -12.76 5.88
N ASP A 65 3.01 -13.47 5.61
CA ASP A 65 3.73 -14.37 6.52
C ASP A 65 4.93 -13.69 7.21
N LYS A 66 5.25 -12.42 6.87
CA LYS A 66 6.36 -11.66 7.45
C LYS A 66 5.86 -10.59 8.42
N LYS A 67 6.75 -10.14 9.31
CA LYS A 67 6.51 -8.99 10.18
C LYS A 67 6.37 -7.72 9.34
N GLN A 68 5.61 -6.72 9.83
CA GLN A 68 5.43 -5.45 9.12
C GLN A 68 6.77 -4.76 8.80
N ASP A 69 7.72 -4.77 9.75
CA ASP A 69 9.05 -4.16 9.60
C ASP A 69 9.80 -4.66 8.36
N TYR A 70 9.57 -5.90 7.93
CA TYR A 70 10.16 -6.45 6.72
C TYR A 70 9.73 -5.64 5.48
N TRP A 71 8.43 -5.43 5.31
CA TRP A 71 7.86 -4.70 4.17
C TRP A 71 8.10 -3.20 4.25
N ILE A 72 8.11 -2.65 5.47
CA ILE A 72 8.47 -1.24 5.73
C ILE A 72 9.91 -0.99 5.28
N SER A 73 10.85 -1.87 5.67
CA SER A 73 12.27 -1.76 5.28
C SER A 73 12.49 -1.89 3.78
N LYS A 74 11.63 -2.64 3.08
CA LYS A 74 11.64 -2.75 1.61
C LYS A 74 10.88 -1.63 0.89
N ALA A 75 10.35 -0.66 1.64
CA ALA A 75 9.54 0.43 1.14
C ALA A 75 8.34 -0.05 0.28
N THR A 76 7.79 -1.24 0.55
CA THR A 76 6.70 -1.84 -0.23
C THR A 76 5.45 -0.97 -0.17
N ALA A 77 4.87 -0.66 -1.32
CA ALA A 77 3.68 0.17 -1.46
C ALA A 77 2.80 -0.28 -2.64
N LEU A 78 1.51 0.08 -2.60
CA LEU A 78 0.63 0.00 -3.75
C LEU A 78 0.61 1.35 -4.47
N LEU A 79 0.42 1.31 -5.78
CA LEU A 79 0.44 2.47 -6.66
C LEU A 79 -0.76 2.41 -7.60
N CYS A 80 -1.47 3.52 -7.77
CA CYS A 80 -2.54 3.61 -8.78
C CYS A 80 -1.97 3.77 -10.20
N GLN A 81 -0.86 4.50 -10.33
CA GLN A 81 -0.18 4.75 -11.60
C GLN A 81 1.34 4.75 -11.43
N LEU A 82 2.04 4.26 -12.47
CA LEU A 82 3.50 4.21 -12.50
C LEU A 82 4.14 5.56 -12.86
N ASN A 83 3.37 6.45 -13.50
CA ASN A 83 3.80 7.76 -13.96
C ASN A 83 2.88 8.85 -13.36
N GLU A 84 3.19 10.13 -13.61
CA GLU A 84 2.32 11.27 -13.26
C GLU A 84 1.03 11.31 -14.09
#